data_AF-A0A528B1L5-F1
#
_entry.id   AF-A0A528B1L5-F1
#
_cell.length_a   1.000
_cell.length_b   1.000
_cell.length_c   1.000
_cell.angle_alpha   90.00
_cell.angle_beta   90.00
_cell.angle_gamma   90.00
#
_symmetry.space_group_name_H-M   'P 1'
#
loop_
_entity.id
_entity.type
_entity.pdbx_description
1 polymer ?
#
loop_
_entity_poly.entity_id
_entity_poly.type
_entity_poly.pdbx_seq_one_letter_code
_entity_poly.pdbx_strand_id
1 'polypeptide(L)'
;KASISNGVAKIDKAEANSAKYKIWLSGIASYAGRGLALSGGIIQADQPATQTNNQGPNQSSFFVGGTWSTPFISPISRGVSGE
;
A
#
# COMPACT_ATOMS: atom_id res chain seq x y z
N LYS A 1 12.72 -0.51 -0.39
CA LYS A 1 13.59 -1.63 -0.84
C LYS A 1 12.76 -2.59 -1.69
N ALA A 2 13.34 -3.16 -2.73
CA ALA A 2 12.73 -4.22 -3.52
C ALA A 2 13.78 -5.27 -3.92
N SER A 3 13.34 -6.50 -4.18
CA SER A 3 14.15 -7.59 -4.74
C SER A 3 13.45 -8.19 -5.94
N ILE A 4 14.21 -8.69 -6.92
CA ILE A 4 13.66 -9.39 -8.08
C ILE A 4 14.14 -10.83 -8.05
N SER A 5 13.22 -11.79 -8.16
CA SER A 5 13.53 -13.22 -8.24
C SER A 5 12.47 -13.93 -9.06
N ASN A 6 12.88 -14.84 -9.94
CA ASN A 6 11.97 -15.63 -10.79
C ASN A 6 10.92 -14.78 -11.55
N GLY A 7 11.33 -13.60 -12.04
CA GLY A 7 10.44 -12.70 -12.77
C GLY A 7 9.37 -12.03 -11.91
N VAL A 8 9.53 -11.98 -10.58
CA VAL A 8 8.66 -11.24 -9.66
C VAL A 8 9.49 -10.22 -8.87
N ALA A 9 9.09 -8.96 -8.92
CA ALA A 9 9.57 -7.94 -7.99
C ALA A 9 8.77 -8.04 -6.69
N LYS A 10 9.46 -8.25 -5.57
CA LYS A 10 8.91 -8.08 -4.23
C LYS A 10 9.31 -6.70 -3.71
N ILE A 11 8.33 -5.88 -3.40
CA ILE A 11 8.52 -4.54 -2.84
C ILE A 11 8.32 -4.66 -1.33
N ASP A 12 9.41 -4.56 -0.57
CA ASP A 12 9.34 -4.60 0.90
C ASP A 12 8.64 -3.33 1.42
N LYS A 13 9.05 -2.18 0.86
CA LYS A 13 8.47 -0.87 1.16
C LYS A 13 8.88 0.15 0.11
N ALA A 14 7.92 0.85 -0.45
CA ALA A 14 8.11 2.07 -1.21
C ALA A 14 7.31 3.19 -0.53
N GLU A 15 7.87 4.40 -0.48
CA GLU A 15 7.25 5.55 0.15
C GLU A 15 7.34 6.77 -0.76
N ALA A 16 6.27 7.56 -0.77
CA ALA A 16 6.22 8.88 -1.38
C ALA A 16 5.77 9.87 -0.31
N ASN A 17 6.52 10.96 -0.15
CA ASN A 17 6.25 11.98 0.86
C ASN A 17 5.91 13.29 0.15
N SER A 18 4.88 13.97 0.65
CA SER A 18 4.47 15.32 0.26
C SER A 18 4.32 16.17 1.52
N ALA A 19 4.09 17.48 1.36
CA ALA A 19 3.90 18.38 2.50
C ALA A 19 2.75 17.95 3.42
N LYS A 20 1.68 17.37 2.87
CA LYS A 20 0.45 17.02 3.61
C LYS A 20 0.27 15.53 3.83
N TYR A 21 0.84 14.68 2.97
CA TYR A 21 0.59 13.26 2.97
C TYR A 21 1.86 12.44 2.78
N LYS A 22 1.90 11.31 3.47
CA LYS A 22 2.82 10.21 3.23
C LYS A 22 2.04 9.03 2.69
N ILE A 23 2.49 8.50 1.56
CA ILE A 23 1.97 7.27 0.97
C ILE A 23 3.04 6.20 1.12
N TRP A 24 2.64 5.01 1.53
CA TRP A 24 3.51 3.83 1.50
C TRP A 24 2.81 2.69 0.75
N LEU A 25 3.60 1.82 0.15
CA LEU A 25 3.11 0.59 -0.48
C LEU A 25 4.13 -0.55 -0.35
N SER A 26 3.63 -1.79 -0.35
CA SER A 26 4.40 -3.03 -0.40
C SER A 26 3.63 -4.08 -1.19
N GLY A 27 4.28 -5.18 -1.56
CA GLY A 27 3.64 -6.29 -2.25
C GLY A 27 4.47 -6.81 -3.42
N ILE A 28 3.82 -7.34 -4.45
CA ILE A 28 4.49 -7.97 -5.59
C ILE A 28 4.04 -7.40 -6.94
N ALA A 29 4.97 -7.42 -7.90
CA ALA A 29 4.72 -7.13 -9.30
C ALA A 29 5.39 -8.20 -10.18
N SER A 30 4.61 -8.95 -10.96
CA SER A 30 5.16 -9.99 -11.85
C SER A 30 5.51 -9.41 -13.23
N TYR A 31 6.67 -9.77 -13.77
CA TYR A 31 7.11 -9.34 -15.09
C TYR A 31 6.52 -10.20 -16.21
N ALA A 32 6.42 -11.52 -16.00
CA ALA A 32 5.90 -12.46 -16.99
C ALA A 32 4.38 -12.35 -17.14
N GLY A 33 3.65 -12.32 -16.02
CA GLY A 33 2.19 -12.19 -16.00
C GLY A 33 1.68 -10.75 -15.93
N ARG A 34 2.57 -9.76 -15.80
CA ARG A 34 2.25 -8.33 -15.64
C ARG A 34 1.21 -8.06 -14.54
N GLY A 35 1.14 -8.91 -13.53
CA GLY A 35 0.20 -8.78 -12.43
C GLY A 35 0.71 -7.84 -11.34
N LEU A 36 -0.20 -7.16 -10.67
CA LEU A 36 0.04 -6.35 -9.48
C LEU A 36 -0.80 -6.89 -8.33
N ALA A 37 -0.16 -7.04 -7.18
CA ALA A 37 -0.83 -7.26 -5.90
C ALA A 37 -0.06 -6.48 -4.84
N LEU A 38 -0.47 -5.23 -4.65
CA LEU A 38 0.16 -4.29 -3.71
C LEU A 38 -0.85 -3.85 -2.67
N SER A 39 -0.38 -3.60 -1.46
CA SER A 39 -1.14 -2.94 -0.42
C SER A 39 -0.42 -1.67 0.01
N GLY A 40 -1.18 -0.69 0.47
CA GLY A 40 -0.61 0.58 0.87
C GLY A 40 -1.51 1.35 1.81
N GLY A 41 -0.98 2.49 2.25
CA GLY A 41 -1.72 3.42 3.08
C GLY A 41 -1.31 4.86 2.85
N ILE A 42 -2.23 5.76 3.16
CA ILE A 42 -2.08 7.21 3.12
C ILE A 42 -2.19 7.71 4.56
N ILE A 43 -1.22 8.51 4.99
CA ILE A 43 -1.15 9.14 6.32
C ILE A 43 -1.05 10.65 6.10
N GLN A 44 -1.83 11.44 6.85
CA GLN A 44 -1.68 12.89 6.85
C GLN A 44 -0.54 13.33 7.78
N ALA A 45 0.38 14.17 7.28
CA ALA A 45 1.66 14.49 7.92
C ALA A 45 1.53 15.33 9.22
N ASP A 46 0.46 16.12 9.36
CA ASP A 46 0.24 17.02 10.51
C ASP A 46 -0.36 16.33 11.75
N GLN A 47 -0.41 15.00 11.77
CA GLN A 47 -0.89 14.24 12.92
C GLN A 47 0.27 13.54 13.63
N PRO A 48 0.51 13.78 14.93
CA PRO A 48 1.57 13.12 15.66
C PRO A 48 1.37 11.61 15.61
N ALA A 49 2.35 10.91 15.06
CA ALA A 49 2.35 9.46 14.96
C ALA A 49 2.49 8.86 16.36
N THR A 50 1.41 8.33 16.92
CA THR A 50 1.52 7.37 18.01
C THR A 50 2.20 6.11 17.46
N GLN A 51 3.49 5.99 17.76
CA GLN A 51 4.34 4.85 17.40
C GLN A 51 3.94 3.61 18.21
N THR A 52 2.76 3.04 17.98
CA THR A 52 2.43 1.68 18.41
C THR A 52 1.26 1.20 17.58
N ASN A 53 1.57 0.29 16.64
CA ASN A 53 0.62 -0.44 15.80
C ASN A 53 -0.22 0.45 14.85
N ASN A 54 -0.13 0.15 13.56
CA ASN A 54 -0.89 0.78 12.48
C ASN A 54 -2.31 1.16 12.89
N GLN A 55 -2.78 2.32 12.42
CA GLN A 55 -4.19 2.76 12.35
C GLN A 55 -4.64 3.85 13.34
N GLY A 56 -4.02 5.03 13.26
CA GLY A 56 -4.69 6.26 13.69
C GLY A 56 -5.92 6.58 12.80
N PRO A 57 -6.86 7.43 13.26
CA PRO A 57 -8.07 7.80 12.51
C PRO A 57 -7.81 8.45 11.15
N ASN A 58 -6.58 8.93 10.92
CA ASN A 58 -6.14 9.60 9.71
C ASN A 58 -5.30 8.71 8.78
N GLN A 59 -5.42 7.39 8.92
CA GLN A 59 -4.80 6.40 8.06
C GLN A 59 -5.84 5.67 7.21
N SER A 60 -5.80 5.94 5.90
CA SER A 60 -6.59 5.20 4.90
C SER A 60 -5.74 4.09 4.29
N SER A 61 -6.30 2.89 4.13
CA SER A 61 -5.62 1.75 3.50
C SER A 61 -6.24 1.41 2.16
N PHE A 62 -5.43 0.93 1.23
CA PHE A 62 -5.86 0.53 -0.11
C PHE A 62 -5.13 -0.71 -0.60
N PHE A 63 -5.74 -1.38 -1.57
CA PHE A 63 -5.14 -2.45 -2.36
C PHE A 63 -5.01 -1.97 -3.82
N VAL A 64 -3.93 -2.39 -4.48
CA VAL A 64 -3.72 -2.22 -5.91
C VAL A 64 -3.66 -3.60 -6.55
N GLY A 65 -4.59 -3.85 -7.46
CA GLY A 65 -4.69 -5.09 -8.20
C GLY A 65 -4.67 -4.87 -9.71
N GLY A 66 -4.84 -5.97 -10.45
CA GLY A 66 -4.94 -5.93 -11.91
C GLY A 66 -3.58 -6.12 -12.58
N THR A 67 -3.43 -5.53 -13.77
CA THR A 67 -2.19 -5.65 -14.54
C THR A 67 -1.39 -4.35 -14.54
N TRP A 68 -0.16 -4.38 -15.05
CA TRP A 68 0.69 -3.19 -15.16
C TRP A 68 0.08 -2.12 -16.08
N SER A 69 -0.65 -2.53 -17.12
CA SER A 69 -1.31 -1.61 -18.05
C SER A 69 -2.74 -1.24 -17.62
N THR A 70 -3.37 -2.07 -16.78
CA THR A 70 -4.73 -1.85 -16.27
C THR A 70 -4.80 -2.09 -14.76
N PRO A 71 -4.12 -1.25 -13.94
CA PRO A 71 -4.22 -1.35 -12.49
C PRO A 71 -5.57 -0.82 -12.01
N PHE A 72 -6.05 -1.33 -10.89
CA PHE A 72 -7.15 -0.72 -10.14
C PHE A 72 -6.74 -0.51 -8.69
N ILE A 73 -7.36 0.47 -8.03
CA ILE A 73 -7.18 0.76 -6.61
C ILE A 73 -8.53 0.56 -5.92
N SER A 74 -8.55 -0.25 -4.86
CA SER A 74 -9.73 -0.46 -4.03
C SER A 74 -9.46 -0.05 -2.58
N PRO A 75 -10.37 0.68 -1.93
CA PRO A 75 -10.25 0.97 -0.51
C PRO A 75 -10.33 -0.33 0.30
N ILE A 76 -9.53 -0.43 1.36
CA ILE A 76 -9.67 -1.49 2.35
C ILE A 76 -10.53 -0.91 3.48
N SER A 77 -11.83 -1.14 3.40
CA SER A 77 -12.75 -0.83 4.50
C SER A 77 -12.49 -1.79 5.66
N ARG A 78 -12.36 -1.25 6.88
CA ARG A 78 -12.42 -2.10 8.07
C ARG A 78 -13.89 -2.46 8.26
N GLY A 79 -14.25 -3.72 8.04
CA GLY A 79 -15.51 -4.24 8.55
C GLY A 79 -15.53 -4.05 10.07
N VAL A 80 -16.58 -3.45 10.61
CA VAL A 80 -16.84 -3.52 12.04
C VAL A 80 -17.14 -5.00 12.34
N SER A 81 -16.16 -5.72 12.88
CA SER A 81 -16.42 -7.04 13.45
C SER A 81 -17.12 -6.81 14.78
N GLY A 82 -18.45 -6.88 14.78
CA GLY A 82 -19.25 -6.74 15.99
C GLY A 82 -20.72 -6.50 15.68
N GLU A 83 -21.46 -7.59 15.50
CA GLU A 83 -22.82 -7.72 16.02
C GLU A 83 -22.96 -9.13 16.61
#